data_AF-A0A388PAE2-F1
#
_entry.id   AF-A0A388PAE2-F1
#
_cell.length_a   1.000
_cell.length_b   1.000
_cell.length_c   1.000
_cell.angle_alpha   90.00
_cell.angle_beta   90.00
_cell.angle_gamma   90.00
#
_symmetry.space_group_name_H-M   'P 1'
#
loop_
_entity.id
_entity.type
_entity.pdbx_description
1 polymer ?
#
loop_
_entity_poly.entity_id
_entity_poly.type
_entity_poly.pdbx_seq_one_letter_code
_entity_poly.pdbx_strand_id
1 'polypeptide(L)'
;MFNPEWKALDKVVGPRARRLAGFPRASSLFKGACEDLLDNRFRLPTYCTISVSNILAAPGAKGFHAFRARRLGDRFEIDFHLQVAEGATVAEGHAIAWPD
;
A
#
# COMPACT_ATOMS: atom_id res chain seq x y z
N MET A 1 40.16 -12.38 -28.83
CA MET A 1 41.01 -13.05 -27.82
C MET A 1 40.93 -12.21 -26.54
N PHE A 2 40.16 -12.65 -25.53
CA PHE A 2 40.04 -11.90 -24.26
C PHE A 2 41.37 -12.01 -23.49
N ASN A 3 41.97 -10.86 -23.14
CA ASN A 3 43.23 -10.83 -22.41
C ASN A 3 43.01 -11.47 -21.00
N PRO A 4 43.84 -12.45 -20.58
CA PRO A 4 43.69 -13.19 -19.33
C PRO A 4 43.54 -12.32 -18.07
N GLU A 5 44.13 -11.12 -18.07
CA GLU A 5 44.08 -10.19 -16.94
C GLU A 5 42.67 -9.64 -16.67
N TRP A 6 41.80 -9.62 -17.68
CA TRP A 6 40.41 -9.17 -17.54
C TRP A 6 39.56 -10.18 -16.75
N LYS A 7 39.96 -11.45 -16.69
CA LYS A 7 39.29 -12.45 -15.84
C LYS A 7 39.50 -12.18 -14.35
N ALA A 8 40.59 -11.53 -13.98
CA ALA A 8 40.82 -11.11 -12.59
C ALA A 8 39.93 -9.92 -12.20
N LEU A 9 39.61 -9.06 -13.17
CA LEU A 9 38.73 -7.91 -12.97
C LEU A 9 37.30 -8.35 -12.60
N ASP A 10 36.76 -9.40 -13.23
CA ASP A 10 35.43 -9.95 -12.91
C ASP A 10 35.32 -10.42 -11.45
N LYS A 11 36.41 -10.95 -10.87
CA LYS A 11 36.47 -11.37 -9.47
C LYS A 11 36.35 -10.20 -8.48
N VAL A 12 36.56 -8.97 -8.94
CA VAL A 12 36.52 -7.75 -8.11
C VAL A 12 35.29 -6.89 -8.43
N VAL A 13 35.03 -6.64 -9.71
CA VAL A 13 33.94 -5.76 -10.16
C VAL A 13 32.58 -6.35 -9.82
N GLY A 14 32.35 -7.64 -10.06
CA GLY A 14 31.08 -8.30 -9.78
C GLY A 14 30.68 -8.22 -8.29
N PRO A 15 31.54 -8.64 -7.35
CA PRO A 15 31.25 -8.53 -5.92
C PRO A 15 31.07 -7.08 -5.44
N ARG A 16 31.85 -6.13 -5.97
CA ARG A 16 31.70 -4.70 -5.64
C ARG A 16 30.37 -4.14 -6.13
N ALA A 17 29.99 -4.39 -7.38
CA ALA A 17 28.71 -3.96 -7.94
C ALA A 17 27.52 -4.59 -7.19
N ARG A 18 27.62 -5.89 -6.85
CA ARG A 18 26.63 -6.58 -6.01
C ARG A 18 26.50 -5.91 -4.64
N ARG A 19 27.61 -5.60 -3.97
CA ARG A 19 27.59 -5.02 -2.62
C ARG A 19 27.07 -3.58 -2.62
N LEU A 20 27.53 -2.75 -3.55
CA LEU A 20 27.26 -1.31 -3.54
C LEU A 20 25.88 -0.95 -4.12
N ALA A 21 25.42 -1.67 -5.14
CA ALA A 21 24.17 -1.35 -5.84
C ALA A 21 23.15 -2.49 -5.77
N GLY A 22 23.58 -3.72 -6.05
CA GLY A 22 22.67 -4.87 -6.19
C GLY A 22 21.94 -5.21 -4.88
N PHE A 23 22.68 -5.44 -3.81
CA PHE A 23 22.13 -5.87 -2.52
C PHE A 23 21.25 -4.80 -1.86
N PRO A 24 21.65 -3.52 -1.78
CA PRO A 24 20.78 -2.48 -1.24
C PRO A 24 19.47 -2.34 -2.02
N ARG A 25 19.55 -2.35 -3.37
CA ARG A 25 18.35 -2.24 -4.21
C ARG A 25 17.44 -3.46 -4.06
N ALA A 26 18.00 -4.67 -4.10
CA ALA A 26 17.24 -5.90 -3.90
C ALA A 26 16.58 -5.94 -2.52
N SER A 27 17.30 -5.52 -1.47
CA SER A 27 16.77 -5.48 -0.10
C SER A 27 15.65 -4.45 0.03
N SER A 28 15.78 -3.28 -0.60
CA SER A 28 14.72 -2.26 -0.60
C SER A 28 13.47 -2.74 -1.34
N LEU A 29 13.62 -3.37 -2.52
CA LEU A 29 12.51 -3.95 -3.27
C LEU A 29 11.83 -5.08 -2.49
N PHE A 30 12.62 -5.97 -1.88
CA PHE A 30 12.11 -7.07 -1.08
C PHE A 30 11.33 -6.57 0.13
N LYS A 31 11.86 -5.58 0.87
CA LYS A 31 11.16 -4.98 2.01
C LYS A 31 9.83 -4.36 1.60
N GLY A 32 9.80 -3.56 0.53
CA GLY A 32 8.56 -2.97 0.03
C GLY A 32 7.53 -4.02 -0.39
N ALA A 33 7.97 -5.11 -1.04
CA ALA A 33 7.10 -6.22 -1.40
C ALA A 33 6.56 -6.98 -0.18
N CYS A 34 7.40 -7.21 0.84
CA CYS A 34 6.95 -7.80 2.10
C CYS A 34 5.95 -6.90 2.84
N GLU A 35 6.17 -5.59 2.85
CA GLU A 35 5.24 -4.62 3.46
C GLU A 35 3.87 -4.65 2.76
N ASP A 36 3.84 -4.77 1.43
CA ASP A 36 2.60 -4.90 0.66
C ASP A 36 1.90 -6.25 0.93
N LEU A 37 2.66 -7.34 1.13
CA LEU A 37 2.11 -8.67 1.41
C LEU A 37 1.59 -8.83 2.84
N LEU A 38 2.26 -8.20 3.82
CA LEU A 38 1.96 -8.36 5.24
C LEU A 38 0.72 -7.56 5.68
N ASP A 39 -0.03 -6.98 4.75
CA ASP A 39 -1.18 -6.11 5.02
C ASP A 39 -0.83 -5.06 6.08
N ASN A 40 0.37 -4.48 5.93
CA ASN A 40 0.92 -3.63 6.96
C ASN A 40 0.10 -2.33 6.96
N ARG A 41 -0.54 -2.03 8.11
CA ARG A 41 -1.41 -0.85 8.26
C ARG A 41 -0.66 0.39 7.82
N PHE A 42 -1.01 0.90 6.65
CA PHE A 42 -0.25 1.99 6.07
C PHE A 42 -0.47 3.24 6.90
N ARG A 43 0.61 3.85 7.39
CA ARG A 43 0.60 5.22 7.92
C ARG A 43 0.82 6.18 6.75
N LEU A 44 -0.20 6.41 5.94
CA LEU A 44 -0.22 7.54 4.98
C LEU A 44 -1.16 8.58 5.56
N PRO A 45 -0.64 9.58 6.29
CA PRO A 45 -1.48 10.58 6.94
C PRO A 45 -2.40 11.28 5.93
N THR A 46 -1.88 11.61 4.75
CA THR A 46 -2.59 12.39 3.74
C THR A 46 -3.77 11.63 3.12
N TYR A 47 -3.56 10.40 2.65
CA TYR A 47 -4.63 9.62 2.02
C TYR A 47 -5.67 9.13 3.03
N CYS A 48 -5.25 8.75 4.24
CA CYS A 48 -6.18 8.45 5.32
C CYS A 48 -7.04 9.67 5.67
N THR A 49 -6.44 10.87 5.73
CA THR A 49 -7.20 12.09 6.05
C THR A 49 -8.26 12.40 4.99
N ILE A 50 -7.88 12.36 3.70
CA ILE A 50 -8.81 12.61 2.58
C ILE A 50 -9.94 11.58 2.56
N SER A 51 -9.61 10.31 2.80
CA SER A 51 -10.61 9.23 2.80
C SER A 51 -11.58 9.40 3.96
N VAL A 52 -11.08 9.70 5.16
CA VAL A 52 -11.90 9.92 6.36
C VAL A 52 -12.82 11.14 6.21
N SER A 53 -12.32 12.25 5.68
CA SER A 53 -13.15 13.44 5.45
C SER A 53 -14.26 13.18 4.43
N ASN A 54 -13.97 12.40 3.38
CA ASN A 54 -14.94 12.07 2.35
C ASN A 54 -16.01 11.10 2.85
N ILE A 55 -15.62 10.09 3.65
CA ILE A 55 -16.57 9.13 4.24
C ILE A 55 -17.58 9.84 5.14
N LEU A 56 -17.14 10.77 5.99
CA LEU A 56 -18.03 11.53 6.87
C LEU A 56 -18.87 12.59 6.16
N ALA A 57 -18.44 13.03 4.97
CA ALA A 57 -19.21 13.95 4.15
C ALA A 57 -20.37 13.26 3.40
N ALA A 58 -20.41 11.93 3.34
CA ALA A 58 -21.46 11.19 2.65
C ALA A 58 -22.83 11.43 3.32
N PRO A 59 -23.87 11.88 2.57
CA PRO A 59 -25.20 12.09 3.12
C PRO A 59 -25.76 10.81 3.76
N GLY A 60 -26.19 10.90 5.02
CA GLY A 60 -26.71 9.74 5.77
C GLY A 60 -25.67 8.97 6.58
N ALA A 61 -24.37 9.25 6.39
CA ALA A 61 -23.32 8.74 7.29
C ALA A 61 -23.45 9.39 8.68
N LYS A 62 -23.44 8.54 9.72
CA LYS A 62 -23.42 8.97 11.14
C LYS A 62 -22.04 8.84 11.76
N GLY A 63 -21.20 7.97 11.20
CA GLY A 63 -19.85 7.69 11.67
C GLY A 63 -19.26 6.50 10.93
N PHE A 64 -18.04 6.12 11.27
CA PHE A 64 -17.43 4.88 10.80
C PHE A 64 -16.43 4.36 11.84
N HIS A 65 -16.14 3.06 11.81
CA HIS A 65 -15.14 2.44 12.66
C HIS A 65 -14.45 1.27 11.95
N ALA A 66 -13.47 0.65 12.62
CA ALA A 66 -12.67 -0.43 12.07
C ALA A 66 -11.96 -0.08 10.74
N PHE A 67 -11.60 1.20 10.55
CA PHE A 67 -10.92 1.67 9.34
C PHE A 67 -9.55 1.02 9.17
N ARG A 68 -9.31 0.50 7.98
CA ARG A 68 -8.03 -0.05 7.53
C ARG A 68 -7.74 0.46 6.13
N ALA A 69 -6.49 0.75 5.89
CA ALA A 69 -5.99 1.16 4.58
C ALA A 69 -4.68 0.43 4.32
N ARG A 70 -4.58 -0.17 3.13
CA ARG A 70 -3.43 -0.96 2.71
C ARG A 70 -3.04 -0.61 1.28
N ARG A 71 -1.74 -0.67 0.99
CA ARG A 71 -1.23 -0.57 -0.38
C ARG A 71 -1.15 -1.97 -0.97
N LEU A 72 -1.68 -2.14 -2.18
CA LEU A 72 -1.57 -3.37 -2.96
C LEU A 72 -0.99 -3.02 -4.32
N GLY A 73 0.33 -3.14 -4.45
CA GLY A 73 1.04 -2.73 -5.66
C GLY A 73 0.88 -1.23 -5.93
N ASP A 74 0.18 -0.90 -7.02
CA ASP A 74 -0.12 0.46 -7.49
C ASP A 74 -1.47 1.01 -6.99
N ARG A 75 -2.23 0.22 -6.22
CA ARG A 75 -3.54 0.59 -5.70
C ARG A 75 -3.54 0.72 -4.19
N PHE A 76 -4.55 1.41 -3.68
CA PHE A 76 -4.91 1.38 -2.27
C PHE A 76 -6.26 0.68 -2.13
N GLU A 77 -6.34 -0.18 -1.13
CA GLU A 77 -7.60 -0.72 -0.65
C GLU A 77 -7.90 -0.12 0.71
N ILE A 78 -9.17 0.23 0.89
CA ILE A 78 -9.68 0.84 2.11
C ILE A 78 -10.92 0.04 2.50
N ASP A 79 -10.91 -0.48 3.71
CA ASP A 79 -12.06 -1.15 4.32
C ASP A 79 -12.43 -0.46 5.64
N PHE A 80 -13.74 -0.31 5.87
CA PHE A 80 -14.28 0.29 7.08
C PHE A 80 -15.72 -0.13 7.26
N HIS A 81 -16.22 0.00 8.49
CA HIS A 81 -17.63 -0.15 8.79
C HIS A 81 -18.28 1.22 8.83
N LEU A 82 -19.25 1.45 7.95
CA LEU A 82 -20.05 2.68 7.93
C LEU A 82 -21.23 2.57 8.90
N GLN A 83 -21.44 3.61 9.70
CA GLN A 83 -22.60 3.74 10.56
C GLN A 83 -23.66 4.60 9.87
N VAL A 84 -24.86 4.05 9.75
CA VAL A 84 -26.06 4.71 9.21
C VAL A 84 -27.17 4.76 10.27
N ALA A 85 -28.34 5.29 9.93
CA ALA A 85 -29.48 5.30 10.84
C ALA A 85 -29.93 3.88 11.20
N GLU A 86 -30.25 3.64 12.47
CA GLU A 86 -30.63 2.30 12.99
C GLU A 86 -31.87 1.70 12.31
N GLY A 87 -32.78 2.56 11.83
CA GLY A 87 -33.99 2.15 11.12
C GLY A 87 -33.82 2.03 9.60
N ALA A 88 -32.63 2.27 9.06
CA ALA A 88 -32.40 2.16 7.62
C ALA A 88 -32.51 0.69 7.17
N THR A 89 -33.22 0.48 6.07
CA THR A 89 -33.21 -0.79 5.36
C THR A 89 -31.84 -1.04 4.72
N VAL A 90 -31.57 -2.30 4.33
CA VAL A 90 -30.33 -2.66 3.62
C VAL A 90 -30.18 -1.88 2.32
N ALA A 91 -31.27 -1.64 1.59
CA ALA A 91 -31.25 -0.88 0.34
C ALA A 91 -30.87 0.59 0.58
N GLU A 92 -31.42 1.23 1.61
CA GLU A 92 -31.07 2.60 1.99
C GLU A 92 -29.62 2.69 2.47
N GLY A 93 -29.15 1.71 3.25
CA GLY A 93 -27.75 1.63 3.66
C GLY A 93 -26.79 1.49 2.46
N HIS A 94 -27.16 0.68 1.47
CA HIS A 94 -26.37 0.52 0.23
C HIS A 94 -26.33 1.82 -0.58
N ALA A 95 -27.45 2.54 -0.71
CA ALA A 95 -27.49 3.82 -1.41
C ALA A 95 -26.63 4.90 -0.74
N ILE A 96 -26.44 4.84 0.59
CA ILE A 96 -25.52 5.72 1.31
C ILE A 96 -24.06 5.32 1.06
N ALA A 97 -23.75 4.02 1.10
CA ALA A 97 -22.38 3.52 0.93
C ALA A 97 -21.88 3.60 -0.53
N TRP A 98 -22.78 3.44 -1.49
CA TRP A 98 -22.53 3.46 -2.92
C TRP A 98 -23.69 4.16 -3.63
N PRO A 99 -23.69 5.51 -3.67
CA PRO A 99 -24.64 6.25 -4.48
C PRO A 99 -24.31 6.02 -5.96
N ASP A 100 -25.34 5.74 -6.76
CA ASP A 100 -25.23 5.62 -8.23
C ASP A 100 -24.66 6.89 -8.89
#